data_AF-A0A847SIJ4-F1
#
_entry.id   AF-A0A847SIJ4-F1
#
_cell.length_a   1.000
_cell.length_b   1.000
_cell.length_c   1.000
_cell.angle_alpha   90.00
_cell.angle_beta   90.00
_cell.angle_gamma   90.00
#
_symmetry.space_group_name_H-M   'P 1'
#
loop_
_entity.id
_entity.type
_entity.pdbx_description
1 polymer ?
#
loop_
_entity_poly.entity_id
_entity_poly.type
_entity_poly.pdbx_seq_one_letter_code
_entity_poly.pdbx_strand_id
1 'polypeptide(L)'
;MPSLEELVQDLYHGRKEIDVPKSSITEPITNWKISKYNIPHKGSKGAMRLGKLHAHDMGDHYSVHLDKVDPDTSPFGHLAVDAPFLFFIFTGFVTIWQMLEQSVAEESGYSRVSRLSLGFRILSGLFLVILGIILTINPNFLALGTFLLLSLAAIGFGAFTLMEGLFKGQDGVDKVKVALGAVLIIVGAVGLAFHLMIALVLVLFLAFWNLFTGIYMLRHRKDGSSPFKGHISIIMGLTSLALGILLLYHPWFAIEIIFSLVGVLIAFFGVIRIIGAFTIDR
;
A
#
# COMPACT_ATOMS: atom_id res chain seq x y z
N MET A 1 3.88 28.76 27.83
CA MET A 1 4.22 29.05 26.43
C MET A 1 3.66 27.86 25.66
N PRO A 2 2.82 27.98 24.63
CA PRO A 2 2.22 26.79 24.03
C PRO A 2 3.29 25.84 23.46
N SER A 3 3.26 24.61 23.95
CA SER A 3 3.97 23.46 23.39
C SER A 3 3.16 22.82 22.27
N LEU A 4 3.79 22.00 21.43
CA LEU A 4 3.08 21.31 20.35
C LEU A 4 1.99 20.37 20.91
N GLU A 5 2.27 19.74 22.05
CA GLU A 5 1.37 18.83 22.76
C GLU A 5 0.10 19.51 23.25
N GLU A 6 0.19 20.76 23.70
CA GLU A 6 -0.96 21.55 24.12
C GLU A 6 -1.84 21.94 22.94
N LEU A 7 -1.23 22.31 21.81
CA LEU A 7 -1.94 22.75 20.61
C LEU A 7 -2.71 21.63 19.89
N VAL A 8 -2.41 20.37 20.21
CA VAL A 8 -3.02 19.19 19.56
C VAL A 8 -3.95 18.40 20.48
N GLN A 9 -4.33 18.93 21.64
CA GLN A 9 -5.22 18.25 22.59
C GLN A 9 -6.59 17.89 21.99
N ASP A 10 -7.07 18.65 21.00
CA ASP A 10 -8.31 18.34 20.29
C ASP A 10 -8.28 17.00 19.54
N LEU A 11 -7.09 16.45 19.24
CA LEU A 11 -6.97 15.11 18.66
C LEU A 11 -7.56 14.04 19.60
N TYR A 12 -7.40 14.22 20.91
CA TYR A 12 -7.98 13.32 21.91
C TYR A 12 -9.50 13.42 21.99
N HIS A 13 -10.07 14.52 21.48
CA HIS A 13 -11.51 14.79 21.43
C HIS A 13 -12.15 14.38 20.09
N GLY A 14 -11.40 13.67 19.24
CA GLY A 14 -11.93 13.05 18.02
C GLY A 14 -11.62 13.79 16.71
N ARG A 15 -10.83 14.87 16.75
CA ARG A 15 -10.20 15.39 15.52
C ARG A 15 -9.19 14.37 14.99
N LYS A 16 -9.21 14.13 13.68
CA LYS A 16 -8.33 13.17 13.04
C LYS A 16 -6.91 13.70 12.89
N GLU A 17 -6.78 14.98 12.55
CA GLU A 17 -5.53 15.64 12.18
C GLU A 17 -5.66 17.14 12.45
N ILE A 18 -4.55 17.78 12.84
CA ILE A 18 -4.46 19.22 13.13
C ILE A 18 -3.17 19.77 12.56
N ASP A 19 -3.29 20.79 11.73
CA ASP A 19 -2.16 21.58 11.24
C ASP A 19 -1.78 22.66 12.25
N VAL A 20 -0.55 22.61 12.73
CA VAL A 20 0.02 23.54 13.72
C VAL A 20 1.13 24.37 13.07
N PRO A 21 0.94 25.68 12.84
CA PRO A 21 1.99 26.55 12.33
C PRO A 21 3.22 26.54 13.24
N LYS A 22 4.44 26.43 12.68
CA LYS A 22 5.67 26.41 13.51
C LYS A 22 5.84 27.69 14.33
N SER A 23 5.34 28.82 13.82
CA SER A 23 5.33 30.11 14.52
C SER A 23 4.45 30.14 15.77
N SER A 24 3.49 29.21 15.90
CA SER A 24 2.61 29.11 17.08
C SER A 24 3.23 28.33 18.24
N ILE A 25 4.32 27.58 17.98
CA ILE A 25 5.02 26.76 18.97
C ILE A 25 6.10 27.64 19.59
N THR A 26 5.97 27.89 20.89
CA THR A 26 6.87 28.79 21.61
C THR A 26 7.83 28.04 22.53
N GLU A 27 7.55 26.76 22.82
CA GLU A 27 8.44 25.88 23.57
C GLU A 27 9.29 25.00 22.64
N PRO A 28 10.55 24.69 23.01
CA PRO A 28 11.40 23.81 22.21
C PRO A 28 10.88 22.37 22.20
N ILE A 29 10.78 21.77 21.00
CA ILE A 29 10.37 20.38 20.81
C ILE A 29 11.53 19.46 21.21
N THR A 30 11.51 18.96 22.45
CA THR A 30 12.62 18.17 23.04
C THR A 30 12.28 16.71 23.28
N ASN A 31 11.01 16.39 23.58
CA ASN A 31 10.58 15.03 23.93
C ASN A 31 10.21 14.16 22.73
N TRP A 32 10.15 14.75 21.53
CA TRP A 32 9.75 14.04 20.31
C TRP A 32 10.93 13.29 19.72
N LYS A 33 10.70 12.03 19.35
CA LYS A 33 11.68 11.20 18.66
C LYS A 33 11.51 11.36 17.16
N ILE A 34 12.60 11.57 16.43
CA ILE A 34 12.58 11.58 14.97
C ILE A 34 12.20 10.17 14.47
N SER A 35 11.18 10.08 13.63
CA SER A 35 10.76 8.82 13.02
C SER A 35 11.84 8.35 12.04
N LYS A 36 12.39 7.17 12.29
CA LYS A 36 13.44 6.56 11.44
C LYS A 36 12.94 6.26 10.01
N TYR A 37 11.63 6.05 9.87
CA TYR A 37 10.94 5.81 8.61
C TYR A 37 9.90 6.90 8.41
N ASN A 38 10.07 7.74 7.39
CA ASN A 38 9.05 8.69 6.97
C ASN A 38 8.11 7.97 5.99
N ILE A 39 6.96 7.50 6.46
CA ILE A 39 5.92 7.02 5.54
C ILE A 39 5.47 8.24 4.74
N PRO A 40 5.48 8.20 3.39
CA PRO A 40 5.36 9.40 2.58
C PRO A 40 3.99 10.05 2.75
N HIS A 41 3.92 11.06 3.62
CA HIS A 41 2.86 12.06 3.56
C HIS A 41 3.27 13.09 2.50
N LYS A 42 2.39 13.36 1.55
CA LYS A 42 2.69 14.25 0.42
C LYS A 42 3.18 15.61 0.95
N GLY A 43 4.38 16.03 0.53
CA GLY A 43 5.00 17.30 0.94
C GLY A 43 5.79 17.25 2.25
N SER A 44 5.80 16.12 2.97
CA SER A 44 6.51 15.98 4.24
C SER A 44 8.03 15.91 4.05
N LYS A 45 8.75 16.75 4.79
CA LYS A 45 10.22 16.82 4.84
C LYS A 45 10.83 15.92 5.92
N GLY A 46 10.00 15.45 6.85
CA GLY A 46 10.40 14.60 7.95
C GLY A 46 9.21 14.29 8.86
N ALA A 47 9.39 13.34 9.77
CA ALA A 47 8.36 12.99 10.73
C ALA A 47 8.97 12.77 12.13
N MET A 48 8.19 13.06 13.16
CA MET A 48 8.56 12.85 14.56
C MET A 48 7.37 12.37 15.37
N ARG A 49 7.64 11.69 16.49
CA ARG A 49 6.61 11.05 17.30
C ARG A 49 6.82 11.27 18.79
N LEU A 50 5.69 11.30 19.51
CA LEU A 50 5.62 11.27 20.97
C LEU A 50 4.48 10.34 21.39
N GLY A 51 4.83 9.10 21.72
CA GLY A 51 3.85 8.03 21.97
C GLY A 51 2.92 7.83 20.77
N LYS A 52 1.62 8.12 20.94
CA LYS A 52 0.61 8.03 19.88
C LYS A 52 0.55 9.23 18.95
N LEU A 53 1.16 10.36 19.32
CA LEU A 53 1.18 11.54 18.46
C LEU A 53 2.23 11.36 17.37
N HIS A 54 1.83 11.65 16.13
CA HIS A 54 2.70 11.61 14.97
C HIS A 54 2.59 12.94 14.23
N ALA A 55 3.71 13.64 14.12
CA ALA A 55 3.81 14.93 13.46
C ALA A 55 4.64 14.80 12.18
N HIS A 56 4.05 15.20 11.06
CA HIS A 56 4.70 15.36 9.78
C HIS A 56 5.14 16.81 9.60
N ASP A 57 6.43 17.03 9.34
CA ASP A 57 6.97 18.36 9.01
C ASP A 57 6.65 18.70 7.56
N MET A 58 5.80 19.71 7.34
CA MET A 58 5.42 20.20 6.02
C MET A 58 6.27 21.40 5.55
N GLY A 59 7.21 21.86 6.37
CA GLY A 59 8.05 23.03 6.15
C GLY A 59 7.67 24.19 7.05
N ASP A 60 6.47 24.76 6.87
CA ASP A 60 5.95 25.93 7.58
C ASP A 60 5.02 25.58 8.77
N HIS A 61 4.42 24.40 8.73
CA HIS A 61 3.59 23.83 9.81
C HIS A 61 3.95 22.36 10.06
N TYR A 62 3.47 21.84 11.19
CA TYR A 62 3.38 20.41 11.44
C TYR A 62 1.95 19.95 11.23
N SER A 63 1.73 18.93 10.41
CA SER A 63 0.47 18.20 10.45
C SER A 63 0.59 17.10 11.50
N VAL A 64 -0.28 17.11 12.50
CA VAL A 64 -0.24 16.15 13.62
C VAL A 64 -1.51 15.32 13.66
N HIS A 65 -1.34 14.00 13.73
CA HIS A 65 -2.43 13.05 13.94
C HIS A 65 -2.16 12.13 15.13
N LEU A 66 -3.21 11.43 15.58
CA LEU A 66 -3.13 10.47 16.66
C LEU A 66 -3.26 9.04 16.12
N ASP A 67 -2.19 8.26 16.26
CA ASP A 67 -2.21 6.82 15.98
C ASP A 67 -3.04 6.07 17.03
N LYS A 68 -3.65 4.94 16.68
CA LYS A 68 -4.49 4.22 17.63
C LYS A 68 -3.66 3.48 18.67
N VAL A 69 -2.53 2.93 18.25
CA VAL A 69 -1.62 2.15 19.08
C VAL A 69 -0.27 2.83 19.11
N ASP A 70 0.30 2.96 20.31
CA ASP A 70 1.62 3.52 20.49
C ASP A 70 2.67 2.49 20.04
N PRO A 71 3.49 2.79 19.01
CA PRO A 71 4.51 1.87 18.50
C PRO A 71 5.57 1.52 19.55
N ASP A 72 5.85 2.38 20.53
CA ASP A 72 6.84 2.10 21.57
C ASP A 72 6.33 1.04 22.57
N THR A 73 5.00 0.98 22.76
CA THR A 73 4.36 -0.01 23.66
C THR A 73 3.96 -1.30 22.95
N SER A 74 3.55 -1.21 21.68
CA SER A 74 3.10 -2.35 20.88
C SER A 74 3.42 -2.13 19.39
N PRO A 75 4.67 -2.39 18.97
CA PRO A 75 5.10 -2.21 17.58
C PRO A 75 4.25 -3.01 16.58
N PHE A 76 3.95 -4.27 16.91
CA PHE A 76 3.13 -5.15 16.07
C PHE A 76 1.65 -4.74 16.08
N GLY A 77 1.14 -4.26 17.21
CA GLY A 77 -0.23 -3.75 17.30
C GLY A 77 -0.43 -2.49 16.46
N HIS A 78 0.56 -1.60 16.44
CA HIS A 78 0.59 -0.42 15.58
C HIS A 78 0.49 -0.81 14.10
N LEU A 79 1.34 -1.74 13.63
CA LEU A 79 1.26 -2.24 12.25
C LEU A 79 -0.10 -2.88 11.94
N ALA A 80 -0.60 -3.74 12.83
CA ALA A 80 -1.84 -4.45 12.59
C ALA A 80 -3.08 -3.54 12.53
N VAL A 81 -3.11 -2.47 13.32
CA VAL A 81 -4.29 -1.60 13.51
C VAL A 81 -4.24 -0.34 12.66
N ASP A 82 -3.07 0.26 12.50
CA ASP A 82 -2.88 1.53 11.81
C ASP A 82 -2.48 1.34 10.34
N ALA A 83 -1.90 0.18 9.98
CA ALA A 83 -1.61 -0.19 8.59
C ALA A 83 -1.93 -1.68 8.31
N PRO A 84 -3.21 -2.11 8.40
CA PRO A 84 -3.56 -3.49 8.08
C PRO A 84 -3.05 -3.82 6.66
N PHE A 85 -2.40 -4.96 6.47
CA PHE A 85 -1.60 -5.26 5.27
C PHE A 85 -2.33 -5.03 3.94
N LEU A 86 -3.62 -5.37 3.86
CA LEU A 86 -4.46 -5.08 2.68
C LEU A 86 -4.65 -3.57 2.43
N PHE A 87 -4.82 -2.77 3.48
CA PHE A 87 -4.86 -1.33 3.38
C PHE A 87 -3.48 -0.77 2.99
N PHE A 88 -2.38 -1.35 3.46
CA PHE A 88 -1.03 -0.95 3.04
C PHE A 88 -0.78 -1.20 1.55
N ILE A 89 -1.19 -2.36 1.02
CA ILE A 89 -1.13 -2.64 -0.42
C ILE A 89 -2.01 -1.66 -1.19
N PHE A 90 -3.24 -1.43 -0.72
CA PHE A 90 -4.17 -0.49 -1.35
C PHE A 90 -3.64 0.95 -1.35
N THR A 91 -3.14 1.45 -0.22
CA THR A 91 -2.58 2.80 -0.12
C THR A 91 -1.32 2.93 -0.96
N GLY A 92 -0.43 1.93 -0.97
CA GLY A 92 0.73 1.90 -1.86
C GLY A 92 0.34 2.00 -3.33
N PHE A 93 -0.68 1.26 -3.76
CA PHE A 93 -1.22 1.35 -5.13
C PHE A 93 -1.78 2.74 -5.43
N VAL A 94 -2.59 3.31 -4.54
CA VAL A 94 -3.14 4.66 -4.68
C VAL A 94 -2.04 5.71 -4.75
N THR A 95 -0.99 5.61 -3.93
CA THR A 95 0.13 6.55 -3.90
C THR A 95 0.94 6.52 -5.19
N ILE A 96 1.31 5.33 -5.69
CA ILE A 96 2.00 5.19 -6.99
C ILE A 96 1.18 5.83 -8.10
N TRP A 97 -0.14 5.60 -8.08
CA TRP A 97 -1.04 6.15 -9.07
C TRP A 97 -1.17 7.68 -8.99
N GLN A 98 -1.24 8.24 -7.78
CA GLN A 98 -1.26 9.69 -7.55
C GLN A 98 0.04 10.37 -8.00
N MET A 99 1.18 9.69 -7.82
CA MET A 99 2.48 10.17 -8.33
C MET A 99 2.49 10.21 -9.86
N LEU A 100 1.93 9.20 -10.52
CA LEU A 100 1.80 9.16 -11.98
C LEU A 100 0.88 10.26 -12.53
N GLU A 101 -0.26 10.52 -11.86
CA GLU A 101 -1.14 11.63 -12.25
C GLU A 101 -0.43 12.99 -12.10
N GLN A 102 0.42 13.15 -11.08
CA GLN A 102 1.19 14.38 -10.86
C GLN A 102 2.30 14.59 -11.88
N SER A 103 3.06 13.55 -12.24
CA SER A 103 4.12 13.68 -13.24
C SER A 103 3.56 14.12 -14.61
N VAL A 104 2.39 13.61 -14.97
CA VAL A 104 1.68 14.02 -16.20
C VAL A 104 1.17 15.46 -16.11
N ALA A 105 0.73 15.90 -14.92
CA ALA A 105 0.22 17.24 -14.71
C ALA A 105 1.32 18.33 -14.76
N GLU A 106 2.50 18.04 -14.20
CA GLU A 106 3.66 18.95 -14.25
C GLU A 106 4.15 19.20 -15.68
N GLU A 107 4.06 18.21 -16.57
CA GLU A 107 4.52 18.31 -17.95
C GLU A 107 3.57 19.10 -18.87
N SER A 108 2.25 19.17 -18.57
CA SER A 108 1.22 19.54 -19.55
C SER A 108 0.43 20.84 -19.29
N GLY A 109 0.61 21.52 -18.14
CA GLY A 109 0.04 22.84 -17.84
C GLY A 109 -1.46 22.83 -17.43
N TYR A 110 -1.79 23.59 -16.37
CA TYR A 110 -3.01 23.43 -15.53
C TYR A 110 -4.38 23.38 -16.27
N SER A 111 -4.59 24.15 -17.35
CA SER A 111 -5.88 24.21 -18.08
C SER A 111 -6.04 23.12 -19.16
N ARG A 112 -4.94 22.55 -19.64
CA ARG A 112 -4.94 21.37 -20.52
C ARG A 112 -5.01 20.08 -19.69
N VAL A 113 -4.45 20.12 -18.47
CA VAL A 113 -4.52 19.06 -17.46
C VAL A 113 -5.95 18.73 -17.02
N SER A 114 -6.86 19.69 -16.85
CA SER A 114 -8.22 19.36 -16.40
C SER A 114 -8.99 18.46 -17.38
N ARG A 115 -9.00 18.80 -18.68
CA ARG A 115 -9.62 17.96 -19.73
C ARG A 115 -8.86 16.66 -20.00
N LEU A 116 -7.52 16.68 -19.98
CA LEU A 116 -6.71 15.46 -20.12
C LEU A 116 -6.89 14.52 -18.93
N SER A 117 -6.98 15.05 -17.71
CA SER A 117 -7.18 14.25 -16.50
C SER A 117 -8.56 13.59 -16.45
N LEU A 118 -9.61 14.28 -16.92
CA LEU A 118 -10.94 13.69 -17.07
C LEU A 118 -10.94 12.55 -18.10
N GLY A 119 -10.43 12.81 -19.31
CA GLY A 119 -10.33 11.79 -20.37
C GLY A 119 -9.48 10.60 -19.94
N PHE A 120 -8.35 10.84 -19.26
CA PHE A 120 -7.49 9.79 -18.73
C PHE A 120 -8.20 8.98 -17.64
N ARG A 121 -8.94 9.61 -16.72
CA ARG A 121 -9.72 8.91 -15.67
C ARG A 121 -10.80 8.01 -16.26
N ILE A 122 -11.54 8.50 -17.25
CA ILE A 122 -12.57 7.72 -17.94
C ILE A 122 -11.92 6.57 -18.73
N LEU A 123 -10.88 6.84 -19.52
CA LEU A 123 -10.22 5.83 -20.35
C LEU A 123 -9.55 4.74 -19.51
N SER A 124 -8.79 5.12 -18.48
CA SER A 124 -8.19 4.16 -17.55
C SER A 124 -9.25 3.42 -16.73
N GLY A 125 -10.35 4.07 -16.37
CA GLY A 125 -11.50 3.42 -15.73
C GLY A 125 -12.14 2.36 -16.63
N LEU A 126 -12.41 2.68 -17.90
CA LEU A 126 -12.95 1.74 -18.90
C LEU A 126 -11.99 0.57 -19.14
N PHE A 127 -10.69 0.85 -19.26
CA PHE A 127 -9.67 -0.18 -19.37
C PHE A 127 -9.71 -1.13 -18.17
N LEU A 128 -9.79 -0.62 -16.94
CA LEU A 128 -9.92 -1.45 -15.74
C LEU A 128 -11.22 -2.26 -15.75
N VAL A 129 -12.35 -1.70 -16.16
CA VAL A 129 -13.61 -2.46 -16.30
C VAL A 129 -13.45 -3.64 -17.26
N ILE A 130 -12.93 -3.38 -18.47
CA ILE A 130 -12.73 -4.42 -19.49
C ILE A 130 -11.75 -5.48 -18.97
N LEU A 131 -10.62 -5.06 -18.42
CA LEU A 131 -9.61 -5.96 -17.86
C LEU A 131 -10.20 -6.82 -16.74
N GLY A 132 -10.98 -6.23 -15.84
CA GLY A 132 -11.64 -6.93 -14.74
C GLY A 132 -12.67 -7.96 -15.22
N ILE A 133 -13.45 -7.64 -16.26
CA ILE A 133 -14.38 -8.59 -16.89
C ILE A 133 -13.61 -9.76 -17.52
N ILE A 134 -12.55 -9.48 -18.28
CA ILE A 134 -11.72 -10.52 -18.91
C ILE A 134 -11.12 -11.44 -17.83
N LEU A 135 -10.58 -10.87 -16.75
CA LEU A 135 -10.06 -11.61 -15.60
C LEU A 135 -11.11 -12.48 -14.92
N THR A 136 -12.34 -11.98 -14.81
CA THR A 136 -13.43 -12.71 -14.17
C THR A 136 -13.86 -13.93 -15.00
N ILE A 137 -13.91 -13.79 -16.32
CA ILE A 137 -14.35 -14.84 -17.26
C ILE A 137 -13.21 -15.83 -17.55
N ASN A 138 -11.96 -15.36 -17.63
CA ASN A 138 -10.80 -16.18 -18.00
C ASN A 138 -9.67 -16.11 -16.96
N PRO A 139 -9.93 -16.52 -15.70
CA PRO A 139 -8.98 -16.34 -14.60
C PRO A 139 -7.69 -17.15 -14.82
N ASN A 140 -7.77 -18.35 -15.42
CA ASN A 140 -6.61 -19.23 -15.64
C ASN A 140 -5.58 -18.65 -16.60
N PHE A 141 -6.03 -18.13 -17.74
CA PHE A 141 -5.13 -17.59 -18.76
C PHE A 141 -4.32 -16.43 -18.21
N LEU A 142 -4.97 -15.53 -17.47
CA LEU A 142 -4.33 -14.38 -16.89
C LEU A 142 -3.55 -14.71 -15.61
N ALA A 143 -3.95 -15.71 -14.82
CA ALA A 143 -3.16 -16.16 -13.66
C ALA A 143 -1.79 -16.69 -14.11
N LEU A 144 -1.78 -17.63 -15.05
CA LEU A 144 -0.54 -18.16 -15.61
C LEU A 144 0.26 -17.07 -16.32
N GLY A 145 -0.40 -16.25 -17.14
CA GLY A 145 0.22 -15.11 -17.81
C GLY A 145 0.86 -14.12 -16.83
N THR A 146 0.22 -13.84 -15.69
CA THR A 146 0.76 -12.95 -14.65
C THR A 146 2.01 -13.54 -14.01
N PHE A 147 1.97 -14.82 -13.58
CA PHE A 147 3.12 -15.47 -12.98
C PHE A 147 4.31 -15.54 -13.95
N LEU A 148 4.04 -15.88 -15.22
CA LEU A 148 5.05 -15.91 -16.28
C LEU A 148 5.63 -14.51 -16.52
N LEU A 149 4.78 -13.50 -16.71
CA LEU A 149 5.21 -12.14 -17.00
C LEU A 149 6.08 -11.57 -15.88
N LEU A 150 5.63 -11.66 -14.62
CA LEU A 150 6.39 -11.13 -13.48
C LEU A 150 7.72 -11.86 -13.29
N SER A 151 7.72 -13.18 -13.44
CA SER A 151 8.93 -13.98 -13.27
C SER A 151 9.94 -13.74 -14.40
N LEU A 152 9.47 -13.68 -15.65
CA LEU A 152 10.32 -13.36 -16.82
C LEU A 152 10.82 -11.92 -16.77
N ALA A 153 9.99 -10.97 -16.32
CA ALA A 153 10.44 -9.60 -16.10
C ALA A 153 11.54 -9.55 -15.04
N ALA A 154 11.37 -10.23 -13.90
CA ALA A 154 12.40 -10.30 -12.86
C ALA A 154 13.72 -10.90 -13.38
N ILE A 155 13.65 -11.99 -14.17
CA ILE A 155 14.82 -12.59 -14.82
C ILE A 155 15.45 -11.61 -15.82
N GLY A 156 14.66 -10.99 -16.68
CA GLY A 156 15.14 -10.06 -17.70
C GLY A 156 15.81 -8.82 -17.10
N PHE A 157 15.15 -8.17 -16.13
CA PHE A 157 15.74 -7.06 -15.37
C PHE A 157 16.97 -7.51 -14.60
N GLY A 158 16.94 -8.67 -13.95
CA GLY A 158 18.08 -9.22 -13.24
C GLY A 158 19.28 -9.48 -14.14
N ALA A 159 19.06 -10.06 -15.33
CA ALA A 159 20.09 -10.26 -16.35
C ALA A 159 20.66 -8.93 -16.84
N PHE A 160 19.80 -7.96 -17.14
CA PHE A 160 20.25 -6.61 -17.53
C PHE A 160 21.11 -5.95 -16.45
N THR A 161 20.66 -5.91 -15.19
CA THR A 161 21.41 -5.32 -14.08
C THR A 161 22.72 -6.06 -13.80
N LEU A 162 22.73 -7.39 -13.93
CA LEU A 162 23.93 -8.20 -13.79
C LEU A 162 24.94 -7.87 -14.90
N MET A 163 24.50 -7.79 -16.15
CA MET A 163 25.34 -7.40 -17.29
C MET A 163 25.90 -5.99 -17.10
N GLU A 164 25.06 -5.03 -16.73
CA GLU A 164 25.50 -3.67 -16.44
C GLU A 164 26.57 -3.62 -15.34
N GLY A 165 26.42 -4.45 -14.30
CA GLY A 165 27.40 -4.55 -13.20
C GLY A 165 28.73 -5.21 -13.60
N LEU A 166 28.69 -6.19 -14.50
CA LEU A 166 29.89 -6.88 -15.01
C LEU A 166 30.66 -6.05 -16.04
N PHE A 167 29.94 -5.32 -16.90
CA PHE A 167 30.50 -4.57 -18.03
C PHE A 167 30.75 -3.09 -17.74
N LYS A 168 30.92 -2.72 -16.46
CA LYS A 168 31.10 -1.33 -16.03
C LYS A 168 32.52 -0.82 -16.33
N GLY A 169 32.88 -0.73 -17.61
CA GLY A 169 34.01 0.05 -18.14
C GLY A 169 35.32 -0.04 -17.35
N GLN A 170 36.03 1.08 -17.25
CA GLN A 170 37.37 1.19 -16.66
C GLN A 170 37.41 1.06 -15.11
N ASP A 171 36.27 1.03 -14.44
CA ASP A 171 36.18 1.05 -12.96
C ASP A 171 36.05 -0.36 -12.32
N GLY A 172 36.08 -1.42 -13.13
CA GLY A 172 35.94 -2.80 -12.66
C GLY A 172 34.51 -3.21 -12.34
N VAL A 173 34.34 -4.35 -11.67
CA VAL A 173 33.03 -4.98 -11.43
C VAL A 173 32.24 -4.27 -10.31
N ASP A 174 31.01 -3.87 -10.61
CA ASP A 174 30.06 -3.36 -9.61
C ASP A 174 29.40 -4.52 -8.87
N LYS A 175 30.00 -4.90 -7.74
CA LYS A 175 29.55 -6.05 -6.92
C LYS A 175 28.10 -5.93 -6.46
N VAL A 176 27.59 -4.71 -6.24
CA VAL A 176 26.21 -4.49 -5.78
C VAL A 176 25.24 -4.79 -6.91
N LYS A 177 25.49 -4.26 -8.11
CA LYS A 177 24.64 -4.55 -9.29
C LYS A 177 24.69 -6.03 -9.67
N VAL A 178 25.87 -6.65 -9.60
CA VAL A 178 26.00 -8.09 -9.86
C VAL A 178 25.19 -8.91 -8.86
N ALA A 179 25.30 -8.62 -7.56
CA ALA A 179 24.54 -9.31 -6.52
C ALA A 179 23.03 -9.09 -6.70
N LEU A 180 22.59 -7.85 -6.94
CA LEU A 180 21.18 -7.53 -7.15
C LEU A 180 20.62 -8.25 -8.39
N GLY A 181 21.35 -8.23 -9.50
CA GLY A 181 20.95 -8.92 -10.73
C GLY A 181 20.84 -10.44 -10.54
N ALA A 182 21.80 -11.05 -9.84
CA ALA A 182 21.74 -12.48 -9.50
C ALA A 182 20.54 -12.82 -8.61
N VAL A 183 20.27 -12.01 -7.59
CA VAL A 183 19.09 -12.18 -6.71
C VAL A 183 17.80 -12.08 -7.52
N LEU A 184 17.67 -11.10 -8.42
CA LEU A 184 16.47 -10.94 -9.25
C LEU A 184 16.24 -12.15 -10.18
N ILE A 185 17.30 -12.70 -10.76
CA ILE A 185 17.22 -13.93 -11.57
C ILE A 185 16.73 -15.10 -10.71
N ILE A 186 17.29 -15.28 -9.51
CA ILE A 186 16.87 -16.34 -8.59
C ILE A 186 15.40 -16.16 -8.20
N VAL A 187 14.99 -14.94 -7.85
CA VAL A 187 13.60 -14.61 -7.51
C VAL A 187 12.66 -14.96 -8.65
N GLY A 188 12.99 -14.60 -9.89
CA GLY A 188 12.16 -14.96 -11.04
C GLY A 188 12.16 -16.46 -11.33
N ALA A 189 13.28 -17.15 -11.19
CA ALA A 189 13.34 -18.61 -11.35
C ALA A 189 12.51 -19.35 -10.28
N VAL A 190 12.58 -18.90 -9.02
CA VAL A 190 11.73 -19.39 -7.93
C VAL A 190 10.26 -19.08 -8.20
N GLY A 191 9.95 -17.90 -8.73
CA GLY A 191 8.62 -17.51 -9.18
C GLY A 191 8.03 -18.50 -10.18
N LEU A 192 8.80 -18.89 -11.20
CA LEU A 192 8.37 -19.88 -12.19
C LEU A 192 8.17 -21.27 -11.57
N ALA A 193 9.16 -21.74 -10.82
CA ALA A 193 9.18 -23.10 -10.29
C ALA A 193 8.16 -23.34 -9.17
N PHE A 194 7.86 -22.32 -8.37
CA PHE A 194 7.10 -22.45 -7.13
C PHE A 194 5.89 -21.52 -7.04
N HIS A 195 5.33 -21.05 -8.17
CA HIS A 195 4.18 -20.13 -8.21
C HIS A 195 3.00 -20.56 -7.33
N LEU A 196 2.65 -21.85 -7.29
CA LEU A 196 1.60 -22.39 -6.42
C LEU A 196 1.95 -22.30 -4.92
N MET A 197 3.19 -22.62 -4.56
CA MET A 197 3.64 -22.54 -3.17
C MET A 197 3.72 -21.08 -2.71
N ILE A 198 4.15 -20.17 -3.58
CA ILE A 198 4.15 -18.73 -3.32
C ILE A 198 2.71 -18.24 -3.10
N ALA A 199 1.77 -18.63 -3.97
CA ALA A 199 0.35 -18.29 -3.79
C ALA A 199 -0.19 -18.79 -2.45
N LEU A 200 0.17 -20.02 -2.05
CA LEU A 200 -0.22 -20.60 -0.76
C LEU A 200 0.34 -19.82 0.43
N VAL A 201 1.64 -19.54 0.43
CA VAL A 201 2.29 -18.79 1.50
C VAL A 201 1.66 -17.39 1.62
N LEU A 202 1.39 -16.71 0.51
CA LEU A 202 0.74 -15.40 0.51
C LEU A 202 -0.68 -15.46 1.07
N VAL A 203 -1.50 -16.44 0.65
CA VAL A 203 -2.88 -16.59 1.14
C VAL A 203 -2.91 -16.94 2.63
N LEU A 204 -2.02 -17.83 3.10
CA LEU A 204 -1.92 -18.17 4.52
C LEU A 204 -1.39 -17.00 5.35
N PHE A 205 -0.44 -16.24 4.83
CA PHE A 205 0.03 -15.00 5.46
C PHE A 205 -1.11 -13.99 5.59
N LEU A 206 -1.91 -13.79 4.53
CA LEU A 206 -3.10 -12.93 4.57
C LEU A 206 -4.12 -13.42 5.60
N ALA A 207 -4.35 -14.73 5.68
CA ALA A 207 -5.23 -15.33 6.66
C ALA A 207 -4.76 -15.02 8.09
N PHE A 208 -3.51 -15.33 8.39
CA PHE A 208 -2.88 -15.07 9.68
C PHE A 208 -2.95 -13.59 10.05
N TRP A 209 -2.53 -12.70 9.13
CA TRP A 209 -2.47 -11.27 9.39
C TRP A 209 -3.85 -10.68 9.67
N ASN A 210 -4.85 -11.03 8.87
CA ASN A 210 -6.21 -10.51 9.03
C ASN A 210 -6.88 -11.04 10.31
N LEU A 211 -6.66 -12.31 10.68
CA LEU A 211 -7.13 -12.85 11.95
C LEU A 211 -6.47 -12.14 13.13
N PHE A 212 -5.15 -11.96 13.08
CA PHE A 212 -4.40 -11.24 14.11
C PHE A 212 -4.91 -9.80 14.27
N THR A 213 -5.02 -9.03 13.19
CA THR A 213 -5.57 -7.67 13.19
C THR A 213 -6.98 -7.65 13.77
N GLY A 214 -7.87 -8.53 13.31
CA GLY A 214 -9.27 -8.54 13.74
C GLY A 214 -9.42 -8.85 15.23
N ILE A 215 -8.71 -9.88 15.72
CA ILE A 215 -8.69 -10.24 17.16
C ILE A 215 -8.11 -9.09 17.98
N TYR A 216 -7.00 -8.49 17.54
CA TYR A 216 -6.36 -7.40 18.26
C TYR A 216 -7.28 -6.18 18.37
N MET A 217 -7.95 -5.79 17.27
CA MET A 217 -8.89 -4.67 17.24
C MET A 217 -10.09 -4.88 18.16
N LEU A 218 -10.63 -6.11 18.23
CA LEU A 218 -11.77 -6.42 19.11
C LEU A 218 -11.35 -6.46 20.59
N ARG A 219 -10.15 -6.97 20.91
CA ARG A 219 -9.64 -7.02 22.29
C ARG A 219 -9.26 -5.65 22.84
N HIS A 220 -8.70 -4.77 22.01
CA HIS A 220 -8.25 -3.44 22.40
C HIS A 220 -9.22 -2.34 21.97
N ARG A 221 -10.49 -2.72 21.76
CA ARG A 221 -11.56 -1.80 21.42
C ARG A 221 -11.81 -0.86 22.59
N LYS A 222 -11.82 0.46 22.35
CA LYS A 222 -12.30 1.42 23.34
C LYS A 222 -13.81 1.31 23.49
N ASP A 223 -14.33 1.48 24.70
CA ASP A 223 -15.78 1.50 24.92
C ASP A 223 -16.46 2.56 24.04
N GLY A 224 -17.56 2.18 23.41
CA GLY A 224 -18.29 3.00 22.43
C GLY A 224 -17.73 3.00 20.99
N SER A 225 -16.54 2.46 20.74
CA SER A 225 -16.00 2.35 19.37
C SER A 225 -16.60 1.15 18.61
N SER A 226 -16.91 1.33 17.33
CA SER A 226 -17.57 0.30 16.52
C SER A 226 -16.69 -0.95 16.32
N PRO A 227 -17.19 -2.17 16.59
CA PRO A 227 -16.44 -3.41 16.38
C PRO A 227 -16.38 -3.82 14.90
N PHE A 228 -17.07 -3.11 14.01
CA PHE A 228 -17.25 -3.47 12.60
C PHE A 228 -15.93 -3.80 11.89
N LYS A 229 -14.90 -2.96 12.03
CA LYS A 229 -13.59 -3.17 11.39
C LYS A 229 -12.91 -4.46 11.86
N GLY A 230 -12.99 -4.76 13.16
CA GLY A 230 -12.44 -5.99 13.72
C GLY A 230 -13.16 -7.24 13.18
N HIS A 231 -14.48 -7.20 13.08
CA HIS A 231 -15.25 -8.30 12.49
C HIS A 231 -14.94 -8.51 11.00
N ILE A 232 -14.85 -7.45 10.21
CA ILE A 232 -14.49 -7.54 8.79
C ILE A 232 -13.09 -8.16 8.63
N SER A 233 -12.11 -7.75 9.44
CA SER A 233 -10.78 -8.38 9.43
C SER A 233 -10.83 -9.86 9.77
N ILE A 234 -11.61 -10.29 10.77
CA ILE A 234 -11.76 -11.72 11.08
C ILE A 234 -12.40 -12.47 9.91
N ILE A 235 -13.47 -11.94 9.31
CA ILE A 235 -14.14 -12.56 8.17
C ILE A 235 -13.17 -12.72 6.99
N MET A 236 -12.41 -11.67 6.65
CA MET A 236 -11.38 -11.76 5.61
C MET A 236 -10.33 -12.83 5.94
N GLY A 237 -9.88 -12.88 7.20
CA GLY A 237 -8.91 -13.88 7.65
C GLY A 237 -9.42 -15.32 7.56
N LEU A 238 -10.67 -15.57 7.94
CA LEU A 238 -11.32 -16.88 7.81
C LEU A 238 -11.52 -17.27 6.34
N THR A 239 -11.96 -16.34 5.49
CA THR A 239 -12.08 -16.57 4.05
C THR A 239 -10.74 -16.88 3.41
N SER A 240 -9.67 -16.14 3.76
CA SER A 240 -8.31 -16.44 3.30
C SER A 240 -7.83 -17.79 3.80
N LEU A 241 -8.14 -18.18 5.04
CA LEU A 241 -7.78 -19.51 5.56
C LEU A 241 -8.49 -20.62 4.79
N ALA A 242 -9.78 -20.47 4.52
CA ALA A 242 -10.56 -21.42 3.72
C ALA A 242 -9.99 -21.54 2.29
N LEU A 243 -9.63 -20.41 1.66
CA LEU A 243 -8.95 -20.41 0.36
C LEU A 243 -7.57 -21.08 0.42
N GLY A 244 -6.80 -20.88 1.49
CA GLY A 244 -5.50 -21.55 1.68
C GLY A 244 -5.64 -23.06 1.81
N ILE A 245 -6.64 -23.53 2.56
CA ILE A 245 -6.98 -24.96 2.64
C ILE A 245 -7.43 -25.47 1.27
N LEU A 246 -8.28 -24.72 0.55
CA LEU A 246 -8.71 -25.09 -0.79
C LEU A 246 -7.54 -25.20 -1.77
N LEU A 247 -6.56 -24.30 -1.68
CA LEU A 247 -5.37 -24.30 -2.54
C LEU A 247 -4.48 -25.53 -2.31
N LEU A 248 -4.49 -26.12 -1.10
CA LEU A 248 -3.79 -27.38 -0.83
C LEU A 248 -4.41 -28.58 -1.54
N TYR A 249 -5.75 -28.65 -1.61
CA TYR A 249 -6.46 -29.80 -2.17
C TYR A 249 -6.86 -29.63 -3.64
N HIS A 250 -7.17 -28.40 -4.04
CA HIS A 250 -7.67 -28.02 -5.37
C HIS A 250 -6.99 -26.73 -5.84
N PRO A 251 -5.68 -26.76 -6.14
CA PRO A 251 -4.88 -25.56 -6.37
C PRO A 251 -5.40 -24.71 -7.54
N TRP A 252 -5.74 -25.32 -8.67
CA TRP A 252 -6.23 -24.56 -9.83
C TRP A 252 -7.57 -23.90 -9.60
N PHE A 253 -8.51 -24.63 -9.00
CA PHE A 253 -9.82 -24.06 -8.66
C PHE A 253 -9.71 -22.91 -7.64
N ALA A 254 -8.82 -23.00 -6.66
CA ALA A 254 -8.57 -21.91 -5.73
C ALA A 254 -7.97 -20.67 -6.42
N ILE A 255 -7.01 -20.86 -7.34
CA ILE A 255 -6.44 -19.77 -8.14
C ILE A 255 -7.52 -19.13 -9.01
N GLU A 256 -8.40 -19.92 -9.64
CA GLU A 256 -9.54 -19.41 -10.41
C GLU A 256 -10.40 -18.47 -9.57
N ILE A 257 -10.82 -18.91 -8.38
CA ILE A 257 -11.62 -18.09 -7.47
C ILE A 257 -10.88 -16.80 -7.11
N ILE A 258 -9.60 -16.88 -6.74
CA ILE A 258 -8.81 -15.70 -6.36
C ILE A 258 -8.74 -14.70 -7.52
N PHE A 259 -8.40 -15.15 -8.72
CA PHE A 259 -8.28 -14.27 -9.88
C PHE A 259 -9.63 -13.74 -10.37
N SER A 260 -10.70 -14.52 -10.26
CA SER A 260 -12.06 -14.03 -10.53
C SER A 260 -12.47 -12.94 -9.55
N LEU A 261 -12.18 -13.10 -8.26
CA LEU A 261 -12.44 -12.07 -7.24
C LEU A 261 -11.62 -10.79 -7.50
N VAL A 262 -10.34 -10.95 -7.85
CA VAL A 262 -9.48 -9.82 -8.26
C VAL A 262 -10.05 -9.13 -9.50
N GLY A 263 -10.55 -9.90 -10.49
CA GLY A 263 -11.22 -9.37 -11.67
C GLY A 263 -12.44 -8.52 -11.34
N VAL A 264 -13.32 -9.01 -10.46
CA VAL A 264 -14.49 -8.27 -9.96
C VAL A 264 -14.06 -6.97 -9.26
N LEU A 265 -13.03 -7.02 -8.41
CA LEU A 265 -12.52 -5.83 -7.71
C LEU A 265 -11.93 -4.81 -8.68
N ILE A 266 -11.14 -5.25 -9.66
CA ILE A 266 -10.57 -4.37 -10.70
C ILE A 266 -11.68 -3.70 -11.50
N ALA A 267 -12.72 -4.44 -11.88
CA ALA A 267 -13.87 -3.87 -12.58
C ALA A 267 -14.62 -2.85 -11.72
N PHE A 268 -14.84 -3.17 -10.44
CA PHE A 268 -15.45 -2.26 -9.47
C PHE A 268 -14.64 -0.96 -9.33
N PHE A 269 -13.31 -1.05 -9.19
CA PHE A 269 -12.44 0.14 -9.14
C PHE A 269 -12.50 0.95 -10.44
N GLY A 270 -12.59 0.30 -11.59
CA GLY A 270 -12.82 0.97 -12.87
C GLY A 270 -14.11 1.79 -12.88
N VAL A 271 -15.21 1.23 -12.37
CA VAL A 271 -16.50 1.94 -12.23
C VAL A 271 -16.38 3.14 -11.29
N ILE A 272 -15.82 2.95 -10.09
CA ILE A 272 -15.62 4.03 -9.12
C ILE A 272 -14.78 5.16 -9.71
N ARG A 273 -13.77 4.83 -10.50
CA ARG A 273 -12.91 5.81 -11.16
C ARG A 273 -13.66 6.62 -12.22
N ILE A 274 -14.51 5.97 -13.01
CA ILE A 274 -15.38 6.65 -13.99
C ILE A 274 -16.34 7.59 -13.25
N ILE A 275 -17.02 7.13 -12.20
CA ILE A 275 -17.93 7.95 -11.39
C ILE A 275 -17.17 9.15 -10.80
N GLY A 276 -15.99 8.90 -10.21
CA GLY A 276 -15.12 9.91 -9.63
C GLY A 276 -14.72 11.03 -10.61
N ALA A 277 -14.60 10.69 -11.90
CA ALA A 277 -14.32 11.66 -12.95
C ALA A 277 -15.46 12.70 -13.09
N PHE A 278 -16.71 12.30 -12.89
CA PHE A 278 -17.88 13.18 -13.02
C PHE A 278 -18.26 13.92 -11.73
N THR A 279 -17.74 13.52 -10.57
CA THR A 279 -18.07 14.13 -9.28
C THR A 279 -17.11 15.24 -8.84
N ILE A 280 -15.94 15.38 -9.47
CA ILE A 280 -14.92 16.38 -9.09
C ILE A 280 -15.14 17.74 -9.77
N ASP A 281 -15.97 17.79 -10.81
CA ASP A 281 -16.33 19.04 -11.53
C ASP A 281 -17.62 19.70 -11.00
N ARG A 282 -17.97 19.51 -9.72
CA ARG A 282 -19.07 20.22 -9.04
C ARG A 282 -18.61 20.88 -7.75
#